data_AF-A0A3M1ILP5-F1
#
_entry.id   AF-A0A3M1ILP5-F1
#
_cell.length_a   1.000
_cell.length_b   1.000
_cell.length_c   1.000
_cell.angle_alpha   90.00
_cell.angle_beta   90.00
_cell.angle_gamma   90.00
#
_symmetry.space_group_name_H-M   'P 1'
#
loop_
_entity.id
_entity.type
_entity.pdbx_description
1 polymer ?
#
loop_
_entity_poly.entity_id
_entity_poly.type
_entity_poly.pdbx_seq_one_letter_code
_entity_poly.pdbx_strand_id
1 'polypeptide(L)'
;MERGFGGGAFVTAYNPASRLRSEAENAHWQSVLEAELQGEHQLYLTAIHRDPSGKWPDERSCFVLGIEAASAIELGRRYGQNAIVIYTSGRGAQLEWC
;
A
#
# COMPACT_ATOMS: atom_id res chain seq x y z
N MET A 1 24.97 -6.09 9.45
CA MET A 1 24.75 -5.84 8.01
C MET A 1 23.35 -5.30 7.85
N GLU A 2 23.20 -4.01 7.57
CA GLU A 2 21.91 -3.46 7.13
C GLU A 2 21.63 -3.98 5.72
N ARG A 3 20.59 -4.79 5.55
CA ARG A 3 20.13 -5.19 4.22
C ARG A 3 19.28 -4.05 3.67
N GLY A 4 19.74 -3.39 2.60
CA GLY A 4 18.87 -2.55 1.80
C GLY A 4 17.88 -3.45 1.03
N PHE A 5 16.59 -3.18 1.13
CA PHE A 5 15.53 -4.02 0.54
C PHE A 5 15.43 -3.94 -0.98
N GLY A 6 16.26 -3.14 -1.66
CA GLY A 6 16.25 -2.98 -3.12
C GLY A 6 14.98 -2.32 -3.69
N GLY A 7 13.90 -2.22 -2.91
CA GLY A 7 12.61 -1.69 -3.33
C GLY A 7 11.51 -1.96 -2.30
N GLY A 8 10.27 -1.77 -2.74
CA GLY A 8 9.04 -2.02 -1.97
C GLY A 8 7.81 -1.55 -2.72
N ALA A 9 6.63 -1.67 -2.11
CA ALA A 9 5.39 -1.24 -2.72
C ALA A 9 4.49 -0.51 -1.73
N PHE A 10 3.77 0.51 -2.22
CA PHE A 10 2.67 1.12 -1.48
C PHE A 10 1.40 0.31 -1.69
N VAL A 11 0.81 -0.16 -0.59
CA VAL A 11 -0.48 -0.85 -0.60
C VAL A 11 -1.40 -0.20 0.44
N THR A 12 -2.67 -0.06 0.10
CA THR A 12 -3.71 0.49 0.98
C THR A 12 -5.00 -0.27 0.78
N ALA A 13 -5.80 -0.31 1.83
CA ALA A 13 -7.18 -0.79 1.79
C ALA A 13 -8.21 0.35 1.63
N TYR A 14 -7.75 1.60 1.53
CA TYR A 14 -8.63 2.75 1.38
C TYR A 14 -9.26 2.77 -0.02
N ASN A 15 -10.57 3.07 -0.04
CA ASN A 15 -11.34 3.35 -1.26
C ASN A 15 -11.20 2.29 -2.38
N PRO A 16 -11.48 1.01 -2.10
CA PRO A 16 -11.34 -0.08 -3.07
C PRO A 16 -12.16 0.18 -4.33
N ALA A 17 -11.59 -0.21 -5.47
CA ALA A 17 -12.07 0.07 -6.83
C ALA A 17 -12.28 1.57 -7.09
N SER A 18 -11.52 2.43 -6.39
CA SER A 18 -11.64 3.89 -6.41
C SER A 18 -13.04 4.40 -6.03
N ARG A 19 -13.73 3.65 -5.16
CA ARG A 19 -15.04 4.05 -4.62
C ARG A 19 -14.85 4.62 -3.22
N LEU A 20 -15.28 5.86 -3.03
CA LEU A 20 -15.27 6.51 -1.72
C LEU A 20 -16.01 5.64 -0.69
N ARG A 21 -15.31 5.35 0.40
CA ARG A 21 -15.85 4.71 1.59
C ARG A 21 -15.85 5.67 2.77
N SER A 22 -16.58 5.31 3.83
CA SER A 22 -16.48 6.06 5.07
C SER A 22 -15.10 5.88 5.71
N GLU A 23 -14.66 6.87 6.50
CA GLU A 23 -13.39 6.79 7.22
C GLU A 23 -13.32 5.56 8.13
N ALA A 24 -14.42 5.21 8.79
CA ALA A 24 -14.49 4.04 9.67
C ALA A 24 -14.32 2.72 8.90
N GLU A 25 -14.94 2.57 7.73
CA GLU A 25 -14.74 1.39 6.88
C GLU A 25 -13.30 1.30 6.38
N ASN A 26 -12.73 2.41 5.90
CA ASN A 26 -11.36 2.45 5.43
C ASN A 26 -10.36 2.12 6.55
N ALA A 27 -10.53 2.73 7.73
CA ALA A 27 -9.67 2.46 8.88
C ALA A 27 -9.75 1.00 9.34
N HIS A 28 -10.95 0.41 9.32
CA HIS A 28 -11.14 -1.01 9.64
C HIS A 28 -10.34 -1.91 8.69
N TRP A 29 -10.54 -1.76 7.37
CA TRP A 29 -9.85 -2.59 6.39
C TRP A 29 -8.34 -2.34 6.33
N GLN A 30 -7.91 -1.10 6.60
CA GLN A 30 -6.49 -0.78 6.70
C GLN A 30 -5.84 -1.48 7.91
N SER A 31 -6.54 -1.58 9.05
CA SER A 31 -6.05 -2.36 10.19
C SER A 31 -5.99 -3.87 9.90
N VAL A 32 -6.90 -4.39 9.06
CA VAL A 32 -6.83 -5.79 8.60
C VAL A 32 -5.58 -6.00 7.71
N LEU A 33 -5.30 -5.08 6.77
CA LEU A 33 -4.07 -5.10 5.97
C LEU A 33 -2.81 -5.06 6.84
N GLU A 34 -2.77 -4.17 7.83
CA GLU A 34 -1.64 -4.08 8.77
C GLU A 34 -1.46 -5.36 9.57
N ALA A 35 -2.54 -6.00 10.03
CA ALA A 35 -2.49 -7.26 10.74
C ALA A 35 -2.03 -8.43 9.86
N GLU A 36 -2.44 -8.49 8.58
CA GLU A 36 -1.98 -9.47 7.60
C GLU A 36 -0.47 -9.35 7.38
N LEU A 37 0.03 -8.13 7.14
CA LEU A 37 1.46 -7.86 6.97
C LEU A 37 2.27 -8.27 8.21
N GLN A 38 1.76 -8.00 9.41
CA GLN A 38 2.39 -8.42 10.66
C GLN A 38 2.41 -9.95 10.81
N GLY A 39 1.30 -10.62 10.47
CA GLY A 39 1.18 -12.08 10.52
C GLY A 39 2.11 -12.80 9.53
N GLU A 40 2.38 -12.19 8.38
CA GLU A 40 3.35 -12.68 7.39
C GLU A 40 4.80 -12.27 7.69
N HIS A 41 5.05 -11.59 8.81
CA HIS A 41 6.36 -11.03 9.18
C HIS A 41 6.95 -10.06 8.14
N GLN A 42 6.08 -9.40 7.37
CA GLN A 42 6.50 -8.37 6.43
C GLN A 42 6.90 -7.09 7.17
N LEU A 43 8.01 -6.51 6.76
CA LEU A 43 8.45 -5.21 7.25
C LEU A 43 7.79 -4.12 6.42
N TYR A 44 7.17 -3.15 7.06
CA TYR A 44 6.54 -2.03 6.38
C TYR A 44 6.67 -0.73 7.16
N LEU A 45 6.59 0.38 6.43
CA LEU A 45 6.45 1.73 7.00
C LEU A 45 5.00 2.19 6.83
N THR A 46 4.44 2.86 7.83
CA THR A 46 3.18 3.57 7.66
C THR A 46 3.39 4.78 6.77
N ALA A 47 2.50 4.98 5.81
CA ALA A 47 2.49 6.11 4.89
C ALA A 47 1.09 6.76 4.87
N ILE A 48 1.03 8.01 4.44
CA ILE A 48 -0.22 8.78 4.31
C ILE A 48 -0.19 9.47 2.96
N HIS A 49 -1.23 9.28 2.15
CA HIS A 49 -1.48 10.02 0.93
C HIS A 49 -2.26 11.27 1.29
N ARG A 50 -1.67 12.44 1.00
CA ARG A 50 -2.31 13.74 1.23
C ARG A 50 -2.60 14.42 -0.09
N ASP A 51 -3.80 14.94 -0.23
CA ASP A 51 -4.12 15.88 -1.29
C ASP A 51 -3.56 17.27 -0.92
N PRO A 52 -2.60 17.83 -1.69
CA PRO A 52 -2.04 19.15 -1.40
C PRO A 52 -3.09 20.27 -1.40
N SER A 53 -4.22 20.07 -2.07
CA SER A 53 -5.34 21.02 -2.09
C SER A 53 -6.35 20.83 -0.96
N GLY A 54 -6.24 19.74 -0.19
CA GLY A 54 -7.10 19.41 0.95
C GLY A 54 -8.55 19.10 0.57
N LYS A 55 -8.84 18.78 -0.69
CA LYS A 55 -10.19 18.43 -1.16
C LYS A 55 -10.51 16.97 -0.87
N TRP A 56 -9.49 16.12 -0.78
CA TRP A 56 -9.62 14.72 -0.40
C TRP A 56 -9.11 14.49 1.03
N PRO A 57 -9.76 13.58 1.79
CA PRO A 57 -9.25 13.18 3.09
C PRO A 57 -7.90 12.47 2.96
N ASP A 58 -7.11 12.53 4.04
CA ASP A 58 -5.87 11.77 4.14
C ASP A 58 -6.15 10.26 4.08
N GLU A 59 -5.42 9.54 3.24
CA GLU A 59 -5.55 8.08 3.12
C GLU A 59 -4.30 7.39 3.68
N ARG A 60 -4.48 6.45 4.61
CA ARG A 60 -3.35 5.66 5.15
C ARG A 60 -2.93 4.59 4.15
N SER A 61 -1.66 4.26 4.15
CA SER A 61 -1.10 3.16 3.37
C SER A 61 0.10 2.52 4.09
N CYS A 62 0.56 1.40 3.55
CA CYS A 62 1.76 0.69 3.98
C CYS A 62 2.77 0.67 2.84
N PHE A 63 4.00 1.13 3.09
CA PHE A 63 5.12 0.87 2.21
C PHE A 63 5.80 -0.44 2.65
N VAL A 64 5.49 -1.53 1.97
CA VAL A 64 6.00 -2.87 2.30
C VAL A 64 7.40 -3.04 1.70
N LEU A 65 8.38 -3.26 2.56
CA LEU A 65 9.80 -3.28 2.23
C LEU A 65 10.19 -4.63 1.62
N GLY A 66 10.78 -4.60 0.42
CA GLY A 66 11.33 -5.78 -0.24
C GLY A 66 10.28 -6.82 -0.66
N ILE A 67 8.99 -6.45 -0.68
CA ILE A 67 7.94 -7.30 -1.23
C ILE A 67 8.19 -7.52 -2.73
N GLU A 68 8.06 -8.77 -3.17
CA GLU A 68 8.13 -9.12 -4.59
C GLU A 68 6.97 -8.49 -5.35
N ALA A 69 7.23 -8.03 -6.58
CA ALA A 69 6.24 -7.28 -7.36
C ALA A 69 4.93 -8.07 -7.57
N ALA A 70 5.03 -9.37 -7.85
CA ALA A 70 3.86 -10.23 -8.02
C ALA A 70 3.03 -10.34 -6.72
N SER A 71 3.68 -10.48 -5.57
CA SER A 71 3.02 -10.55 -4.26
C SER A 71 2.39 -9.21 -3.88
N ALA A 72 3.05 -8.09 -4.20
CA ALA A 72 2.48 -6.77 -3.99
C ALA A 72 1.21 -6.56 -4.83
N ILE A 73 1.25 -6.93 -6.11
CA ILE A 73 0.10 -6.85 -7.02
C ILE A 73 -1.05 -7.72 -6.51
N GLU A 74 -0.76 -8.94 -6.06
CA GLU A 74 -1.77 -9.83 -5.49
C GLU A 74 -2.38 -9.25 -4.21
N LEU A 75 -1.57 -8.70 -3.31
CA LEU A 75 -2.05 -8.02 -2.12
C LEU A 75 -2.94 -6.83 -2.48
N GLY A 76 -2.55 -6.03 -3.48
CA GLY A 76 -3.37 -4.95 -4.01
C GLY A 76 -4.72 -5.44 -4.55
N ARG A 77 -4.75 -6.57 -5.30
CA ARG A 77 -6.01 -7.21 -5.75
C ARG A 77 -6.89 -7.63 -4.58
N ARG A 78 -6.32 -8.25 -3.54
CA ARG A 78 -7.07 -8.70 -2.35
C ARG A 78 -7.76 -7.54 -1.65
N TYR A 79 -7.10 -6.39 -1.55
CA TYR A 79 -7.65 -5.18 -0.96
C TYR A 79 -8.42 -4.29 -1.96
N GLY A 80 -8.64 -4.77 -3.19
CA GLY A 80 -9.50 -4.13 -4.17
C GLY A 80 -8.89 -2.92 -4.86
N GLN A 81 -7.57 -2.77 -4.85
CA GLN A 81 -6.89 -1.70 -5.58
C GLN A 81 -6.97 -1.95 -7.09
N ASN A 82 -7.10 -0.87 -7.87
CA ASN A 82 -6.98 -0.94 -9.34
C ASN A 82 -5.50 -1.02 -9.76
N ALA A 83 -4.63 -0.33 -9.04
CA ALA A 83 -3.20 -0.31 -9.27
C ALA A 83 -2.47 0.08 -7.98
N ILE A 84 -1.19 -0.26 -7.91
CA ILE A 84 -0.30 0.09 -6.80
C ILE A 84 1.01 0.68 -7.31
N VAL A 85 1.70 1.41 -6.45
CA VAL A 85 3.03 1.97 -6.76
C VAL A 85 4.10 1.03 -6.23
N ILE A 86 4.95 0.53 -7.13
CA ILE A 86 6.13 -0.26 -6.80
C ILE A 86 7.37 0.60 -7.01
N TYR A 87 8.21 0.70 -5.98
CA TYR A 87 9.50 1.36 -6.06
C TYR A 87 10.61 0.32 -6.16
N THR A 88 11.49 0.47 -7.14
CA THR A 88 12.71 -0.32 -7.26
C THR A 88 13.93 0.60 -7.40
N SER A 89 14.96 0.36 -6.59
CA SER A 89 16.22 1.10 -6.67
C SER A 89 16.81 1.02 -8.07
N GLY A 90 17.18 2.16 -8.65
CA GLY A 90 17.70 2.25 -10.01
C GLY A 90 16.64 2.24 -11.13
N ARG A 91 15.37 1.94 -10.82
CA ARG A 91 14.23 2.06 -11.78
C ARG A 91 13.24 3.15 -11.40
N GLY A 92 13.19 3.54 -10.13
CA GLY A 92 12.23 4.51 -9.62
C GLY A 92 10.87 3.88 -9.30
N ALA A 93 9.85 4.72 -9.20
CA ALA A 93 8.48 4.32 -8.93
C ALA A 93 7.75 3.96 -10.24
N GLN A 94 7.03 2.84 -10.22
CA GLN A 94 6.23 2.33 -11.33
C GLN A 94 4.79 2.09 -10.84
N LEU A 95 3.81 2.37 -11.69
CA LEU A 95 2.42 2.06 -11.42
C LEU A 95 2.10 0.69 -12.06
N GLU A 96 1.74 -0.29 -11.23
CA GLU A 96 1.43 -1.65 -11.66
C GLU A 96 -0.04 -1.97 -11.43
N TRP A 97 -0.68 -2.60 -12.42
CA TRP A 97 -2.11 -2.94 -12.36
C TRP A 97 -2.38 -4.17 -11.51
N CYS A 98 -3.39 -4.04 -10.65
CA CYS A 98 -3.94 -5.11 -9.84
C CYS A 98 -5.06 -5.78 -10.63
#